data_AF-A0A147BMR4-F1
#
_entry.id   AF-A0A147BMR4-F1
#
_cell.length_a   1.000
_cell.length_b   1.000
_cell.length_c   1.000
_cell.angle_alpha   90.00
_cell.angle_beta   90.00
_cell.angle_gamma   90.00
#
_symmetry.space_group_name_H-M   'P 1'
#
loop_
_entity.id
_entity.type
_entity.pdbx_description
1 polymer ?
#
loop_
_entity_poly.entity_id
_entity_poly.type
_entity_poly.pdbx_seq_one_letter_code
_entity_poly.pdbx_strand_id
1 'polypeptide(L)'
;MQPTVLLAITLVFVYNTSKAVMAEVPKLQPFNFPPTVKPGSRVSAMCSITSGGSQVTLSWLKDGKDIGNVKNVVVDTKRGASLIFVEPVEISNAGNYTCIAKNREGFDSFTAFLDVQAPPSWKKKPEDVRVNIGDRAIIECLATGSPAPKVKWRKQLKDVE
;
A
#
# COMPACT_ATOMS: atom_id res chain seq x y z
N MET A 1 -24.93 59.85 -62.06
CA MET A 1 -25.30 58.56 -61.45
C MET A 1 -24.22 57.54 -61.78
N GLN A 2 -23.44 57.13 -60.78
CA GLN A 2 -22.75 55.85 -60.72
C GLN A 2 -22.35 55.65 -59.25
N PRO A 3 -22.80 54.60 -58.56
CA PRO A 3 -22.43 54.41 -57.17
C PRO A 3 -21.06 53.74 -57.09
N THR A 4 -20.13 54.39 -56.39
CA THR A 4 -18.84 53.80 -56.03
C THR A 4 -19.06 52.72 -54.99
N VAL A 5 -18.83 51.46 -55.34
CA VAL A 5 -18.91 50.33 -54.40
C VAL A 5 -17.58 50.24 -53.64
N LEU A 6 -17.59 50.68 -52.37
CA LEU A 6 -16.46 50.44 -51.45
C LEU A 6 -16.50 48.97 -51.01
N LEU A 7 -15.61 48.14 -51.53
CA LEU A 7 -15.39 46.78 -51.02
C LEU A 7 -14.61 46.85 -49.71
N ALA A 8 -15.30 46.78 -48.59
CA ALA A 8 -14.69 46.59 -47.28
C ALA A 8 -14.17 45.15 -47.19
N ILE A 9 -12.85 44.97 -47.34
CA ILE A 9 -12.20 43.67 -47.10
C ILE A 9 -12.10 43.48 -45.58
N THR A 10 -13.04 42.75 -45.00
CA THR A 10 -12.95 42.31 -43.61
C THR A 10 -11.85 41.25 -43.50
N LEU A 11 -10.68 41.63 -42.99
CA LEU A 11 -9.64 40.68 -42.58
C LEU A 11 -10.16 39.85 -41.39
N VAL A 12 -10.61 38.63 -41.65
CA VAL A 12 -10.94 37.67 -40.60
C VAL A 12 -9.62 37.13 -40.02
N PHE A 13 -9.17 37.72 -38.92
CA PHE A 13 -8.11 37.11 -38.11
C PHE A 13 -8.67 35.85 -37.45
N VAL A 14 -8.38 34.69 -38.02
CA VAL A 14 -8.59 33.42 -37.33
C VAL A 14 -7.53 33.36 -36.22
N TYR A 15 -7.89 33.78 -35.02
CA TYR A 15 -7.09 33.52 -33.83
C TYR A 15 -7.06 32.00 -33.64
N ASN A 16 -5.98 31.37 -34.06
CA ASN A 16 -5.73 29.98 -33.72
C ASN A 16 -5.47 29.88 -32.22
N THR A 17 -6.53 29.74 -31.42
CA THR A 17 -6.42 29.41 -30.00
C THR A 17 -6.24 27.91 -29.83
N SER A 18 -5.24 27.33 -30.48
CA SER A 18 -4.73 26.02 -30.07
C SER A 18 -4.04 26.25 -28.71
N LYS A 19 -4.80 26.14 -27.61
CA LYS A 19 -4.20 26.03 -26.27
C LYS A 19 -3.25 24.84 -26.34
N ALA A 20 -1.95 25.11 -26.27
CA ALA A 20 -0.97 24.06 -26.04
C ALA A 20 -1.37 23.36 -24.74
N VAL A 21 -1.80 22.10 -24.82
CA VAL A 21 -1.98 21.27 -23.63
C VAL A 21 -0.58 21.07 -23.08
N MET A 22 -0.26 21.74 -21.97
CA MET A 22 1.04 21.58 -21.32
C MET A 22 1.22 20.11 -20.98
N ALA A 23 2.25 19.52 -21.57
CA ALA A 23 2.72 18.18 -21.28
C ALA A 23 3.19 18.11 -19.82
N GLU A 24 2.38 17.56 -18.94
CA GLU A 24 2.69 17.43 -17.51
C GLU A 24 2.75 15.96 -17.10
N VAL A 25 3.79 15.59 -16.35
CA VAL A 25 3.88 14.27 -15.70
C VAL A 25 2.75 14.11 -14.68
N PRO A 26 2.25 12.89 -14.42
CA PRO A 26 1.26 12.68 -13.38
C PRO A 26 1.83 13.07 -12.02
N LYS A 27 0.97 13.53 -11.11
CA LYS A 27 1.31 13.75 -9.71
C LYS A 27 0.36 12.97 -8.83
N LEU A 28 0.92 12.12 -7.97
CA LEU A 28 0.15 11.31 -7.04
C LEU A 28 -0.15 12.06 -5.75
N GLN A 29 -1.34 11.82 -5.22
CA GLN A 29 -1.63 12.13 -3.83
C GLN A 29 -0.97 11.07 -2.93
N PRO A 30 -0.25 11.47 -1.86
CA PRO A 30 0.23 10.54 -0.85
C PRO A 30 -0.91 9.71 -0.24
N PHE A 31 -0.66 8.43 -0.02
CA PHE A 31 -1.59 7.51 0.64
C PHE A 31 -0.89 6.72 1.74
N ASN A 32 -1.67 6.14 2.65
CA ASN A 32 -1.14 5.34 3.74
C ASN A 32 -2.09 4.19 4.09
N PHE A 33 -1.54 3.15 4.70
CA PHE A 33 -2.32 2.17 5.44
C PHE A 33 -2.51 2.62 6.89
N PRO A 34 -3.42 1.97 7.65
CA PRO A 34 -3.43 2.11 9.10
C PRO A 34 -2.06 1.78 9.71
N PRO A 35 -1.63 2.44 10.81
CA PRO A 35 -0.30 2.27 11.37
C PRO A 35 0.08 0.83 11.76
N THR A 36 -0.89 0.03 12.18
CA THR A 36 -0.69 -1.37 12.54
C THR A 36 -1.94 -2.15 12.21
N VAL A 37 -1.79 -3.22 11.42
CA VAL A 37 -2.89 -4.05 10.92
C VAL A 37 -2.79 -5.44 11.52
N LYS A 38 -3.91 -6.03 11.93
CA LYS A 38 -3.96 -7.38 12.51
C LYS A 38 -4.30 -8.42 11.42
N PRO A 39 -3.76 -9.64 11.50
CA PRO A 39 -4.20 -10.73 10.63
C PRO A 39 -5.72 -10.95 10.71
N GLY A 40 -6.33 -11.33 9.59
CA GLY A 40 -7.78 -11.54 9.45
C GLY A 40 -8.61 -10.27 9.24
N SER A 41 -8.01 -9.07 9.38
CA SER A 41 -8.69 -7.81 9.08
C SER A 41 -8.81 -7.55 7.57
N ARG A 42 -9.52 -6.47 7.23
CA ARG A 42 -9.59 -5.88 5.88
C ARG A 42 -8.95 -4.50 5.92
N VAL A 43 -8.09 -4.20 4.96
CA VAL A 43 -7.57 -2.83 4.76
C VAL A 43 -7.61 -2.43 3.30
N SER A 44 -7.62 -1.13 3.06
CA SER A 44 -7.54 -0.57 1.71
C SER A 44 -6.65 0.66 1.67
N ALA A 45 -6.05 0.93 0.52
CA ALA A 45 -5.41 2.19 0.20
C ALA A 45 -5.89 2.69 -1.17
N MET A 46 -5.91 4.00 -1.36
CA MET A 46 -6.33 4.63 -2.61
C MET A 46 -5.18 5.43 -3.18
N CYS A 47 -4.83 5.14 -4.42
CA CYS A 47 -3.91 5.94 -5.22
C CYS A 47 -4.70 6.83 -6.16
N SER A 48 -4.56 8.14 -6.02
CA SER A 48 -5.29 9.13 -6.81
C SER A 48 -4.33 10.12 -7.44
N ILE A 49 -4.69 10.62 -8.61
CA ILE A 49 -3.92 11.62 -9.36
C ILE A 49 -4.42 13.02 -8.96
N THR A 50 -3.51 13.90 -8.53
CA THR A 50 -3.81 15.29 -8.15
C THR A 50 -3.70 16.24 -9.34
N SER A 51 -2.70 16.04 -10.19
CA SER A 51 -2.47 16.79 -11.43
C SER A 51 -1.74 15.92 -12.46
N GLY A 52 -1.66 16.39 -13.70
CA GLY A 52 -1.00 15.68 -14.80
C GLY A 52 -1.82 15.63 -16.07
N GLY A 53 -1.15 15.35 -17.19
CA GLY A 53 -1.78 15.27 -18.51
C GLY A 53 -2.86 14.17 -18.64
N SER A 54 -3.54 14.13 -19.78
CA SER A 54 -4.54 13.09 -20.07
C SER A 54 -3.91 11.71 -20.31
N GLN A 55 -4.71 10.64 -20.20
CA GLN A 55 -4.31 9.25 -20.47
C GLN A 55 -3.29 8.63 -19.48
N VAL A 56 -3.44 8.92 -18.19
CA VAL A 56 -2.62 8.29 -17.15
C VAL A 56 -3.04 6.85 -16.91
N THR A 57 -2.06 5.95 -16.84
CA THR A 57 -2.24 4.55 -16.40
C THR A 57 -1.74 4.41 -14.97
N LEU A 58 -2.53 3.74 -14.12
CA LEU A 58 -2.17 3.40 -12.75
C LEU A 58 -1.80 1.92 -12.66
N SER A 59 -0.73 1.62 -11.94
CA SER A 59 -0.25 0.26 -11.66
C SER A 59 0.29 0.17 -10.23
N TRP A 60 0.38 -1.05 -9.71
CA TRP A 60 0.79 -1.30 -8.33
C TRP A 60 1.91 -2.34 -8.28
N LEU A 61 2.86 -2.11 -7.38
CA LEU A 61 3.91 -3.06 -7.03
C LEU A 61 3.80 -3.42 -5.54
N LYS A 62 4.11 -4.68 -5.21
CA LYS A 62 4.44 -5.11 -3.85
C LYS A 62 5.92 -5.46 -3.80
N ASP A 63 6.67 -4.82 -2.91
CA ASP A 63 8.10 -5.04 -2.70
C ASP A 63 8.91 -4.99 -4.03
N GLY A 64 8.54 -4.03 -4.88
CA GLY A 64 9.17 -3.80 -6.20
C GLY A 64 8.74 -4.78 -7.31
N LYS A 65 7.83 -5.71 -7.04
CA LYS A 65 7.31 -6.68 -8.03
C LYS A 65 5.85 -6.40 -8.36
N ASP A 66 5.44 -6.76 -9.57
CA ASP A 66 4.05 -6.60 -10.00
C ASP A 66 3.07 -7.30 -9.05
N ILE A 67 1.94 -6.64 -8.79
CA ILE A 67 1.01 -7.08 -7.74
C ILE A 67 0.05 -8.20 -8.17
N GLY A 68 -0.02 -8.53 -9.47
CA GLY A 68 -1.08 -9.38 -10.03
C GLY A 68 -1.21 -10.79 -9.40
N ASN A 69 -0.15 -11.29 -8.77
CA ASN A 69 -0.13 -12.63 -8.14
C ASN A 69 -0.02 -12.57 -6.60
N VAL A 70 -0.24 -11.42 -5.97
CA VAL A 70 -0.22 -11.33 -4.50
C VAL A 70 -1.53 -11.88 -3.93
N LYS A 71 -1.41 -12.90 -3.08
CA LYS A 71 -2.55 -13.53 -2.40
C LYS A 71 -3.32 -12.51 -1.54
N ASN A 72 -4.65 -12.63 -1.52
CA ASN A 72 -5.57 -11.80 -0.75
C ASN A 72 -5.52 -10.31 -1.11
N VAL A 73 -5.02 -9.96 -2.30
CA VAL A 73 -4.97 -8.59 -2.81
C VAL A 73 -5.87 -8.46 -4.03
N VAL A 74 -6.72 -7.44 -4.03
CA VAL A 74 -7.59 -7.08 -5.16
C VAL A 74 -7.34 -5.62 -5.51
N VAL A 75 -7.22 -5.34 -6.81
CA VAL A 75 -7.04 -3.98 -7.33
C VAL A 75 -8.27 -3.60 -8.15
N ASP A 76 -8.92 -2.49 -7.78
CA ASP A 76 -10.02 -1.87 -8.54
C ASP A 76 -9.56 -0.52 -9.08
N THR A 77 -9.27 -0.46 -10.38
CA THR A 77 -8.83 0.77 -11.05
C THR A 77 -9.99 1.38 -11.81
N LYS A 78 -10.36 2.60 -11.44
CA LYS A 78 -11.37 3.43 -12.12
C LYS A 78 -10.72 4.74 -12.58
N ARG A 79 -11.37 5.45 -13.50
CA ARG A 79 -10.78 6.66 -14.13
C ARG A 79 -10.20 7.62 -13.09
N GLY A 80 -8.87 7.76 -13.07
CA GLY A 80 -8.13 8.68 -12.22
C GLY A 80 -7.75 8.17 -10.82
N ALA A 81 -8.24 7.00 -10.40
CA ALA A 81 -7.94 6.44 -9.08
C ALA A 81 -7.87 4.91 -9.11
N SER A 82 -6.97 4.34 -8.31
CA SER A 82 -6.82 2.90 -8.15
C SER A 82 -6.89 2.55 -6.67
N LEU A 83 -7.83 1.67 -6.32
CA LEU A 83 -8.04 1.17 -4.98
C LEU A 83 -7.41 -0.21 -4.86
N ILE A 84 -6.65 -0.43 -3.80
CA ILE A 84 -6.18 -1.75 -3.41
C ILE A 84 -6.90 -2.20 -2.16
N PHE A 85 -7.38 -3.44 -2.15
CA PHE A 85 -7.97 -4.11 -1.00
C PHE A 85 -7.12 -5.29 -0.61
N VAL A 86 -6.84 -5.44 0.68
CA VAL A 86 -6.17 -6.61 1.24
C VAL A 86 -7.12 -7.28 2.22
N GLU A 87 -7.57 -8.49 1.90
CA GLU A 87 -8.52 -9.23 2.72
C GLU A 87 -8.57 -10.74 2.37
N PRO A 88 -8.52 -11.63 3.38
CA PRO A 88 -8.11 -11.34 4.75
C PRO A 88 -6.62 -10.98 4.79
N VAL A 89 -6.25 -10.02 5.65
CA VAL A 89 -4.83 -9.68 5.84
C VAL A 89 -4.09 -10.86 6.47
N GLU A 90 -2.97 -11.25 5.87
CA GLU A 90 -2.01 -12.25 6.37
C GLU A 90 -0.66 -11.59 6.67
N ILE A 91 0.18 -12.23 7.48
CA ILE A 91 1.54 -11.74 7.79
C ILE A 91 2.37 -11.53 6.51
N SER A 92 2.18 -12.36 5.49
CA SER A 92 2.84 -12.24 4.18
C SER A 92 2.40 -11.02 3.36
N ASN A 93 1.27 -10.39 3.72
CA ASN A 93 0.84 -9.16 3.06
C ASN A 93 1.64 -7.93 3.52
N ALA A 94 2.38 -8.01 4.64
CA ALA A 94 3.27 -6.95 5.05
C ALA A 94 4.31 -6.64 3.95
N GLY A 95 4.67 -5.36 3.81
CA GLY A 95 5.62 -4.92 2.79
C GLY A 95 5.32 -3.54 2.24
N ASN A 96 6.13 -3.13 1.27
CA ASN A 96 6.01 -1.86 0.56
C ASN A 96 5.03 -2.00 -0.61
N TYR A 97 3.99 -1.17 -0.61
CA TYR A 97 3.06 -1.06 -1.74
C TYR A 97 3.34 0.26 -2.45
N THR A 98 3.73 0.16 -3.72
CA THR A 98 4.05 1.31 -4.55
C THR A 98 3.01 1.46 -5.64
N CYS A 99 2.33 2.61 -5.69
CA CYS A 99 1.52 2.99 -6.84
C CYS A 99 2.39 3.77 -7.83
N ILE A 100 2.24 3.48 -9.12
CA ILE A 100 2.91 4.17 -10.21
C ILE A 100 1.86 4.75 -11.15
N ALA A 101 1.92 6.06 -11.37
CA ALA A 101 1.15 6.76 -12.38
C ALA A 101 2.06 7.10 -13.56
N LYS A 102 1.70 6.65 -14.77
CA LYS A 102 2.50 6.85 -15.98
C LYS A 102 1.67 7.46 -17.11
N ASN A 103 2.25 8.42 -17.81
CA ASN A 103 1.75 8.92 -19.09
C ASN A 103 2.92 9.02 -20.09
N ARG A 104 2.69 9.66 -21.24
CA ARG A 104 3.72 9.83 -22.28
C ARG A 104 4.87 10.78 -21.89
N GLU A 105 4.63 11.67 -20.93
CA GLU A 105 5.60 12.69 -20.49
C GLU A 105 6.51 12.16 -19.38
N GLY A 106 6.06 11.13 -18.65
CA GLY A 106 6.83 10.51 -17.59
C GLY A 106 5.98 9.75 -16.60
N PHE A 107 6.47 9.65 -15.37
CA PHE A 107 5.78 8.95 -14.30
C PHE A 107 6.01 9.63 -12.94
N ASP A 108 5.13 9.32 -12.01
CA ASP A 108 5.30 9.57 -10.59
C ASP A 108 4.94 8.31 -9.82
N SER A 109 5.49 8.18 -8.61
CA SER A 109 5.28 7.00 -7.78
C SER A 109 5.25 7.37 -6.31
N PHE A 110 4.38 6.71 -5.56
CA PHE A 110 4.29 6.86 -4.12
C PHE A 110 4.23 5.50 -3.45
N THR A 111 4.95 5.34 -2.33
CA THR A 111 5.06 4.07 -1.60
C THR A 111 4.55 4.23 -0.18
N ALA A 112 3.71 3.30 0.26
CA ALA A 112 3.30 3.16 1.64
C ALA A 112 3.62 1.75 2.16
N PHE A 113 4.04 1.67 3.42
CA PHE A 113 4.30 0.39 4.09
C PHE A 113 3.02 -0.12 4.76
N LEU A 114 2.67 -1.38 4.49
CA LEU A 114 1.64 -2.09 5.22
C LEU A 114 2.31 -2.87 6.36
N ASP A 115 2.10 -2.40 7.59
CA ASP A 115 2.60 -3.08 8.79
C ASP A 115 1.56 -4.07 9.33
N VAL A 116 1.93 -5.35 9.38
CA VAL A 116 1.06 -6.42 9.90
C VAL A 116 1.68 -7.04 11.15
N GLN A 117 1.03 -6.82 12.29
CA GLN A 117 1.47 -7.29 13.60
C GLN A 117 0.47 -8.26 14.22
N ALA A 118 1.02 -9.25 14.93
CA ALA A 118 0.24 -10.23 15.68
C ALA A 118 0.80 -10.33 17.10
N PRO A 119 -0.07 -10.32 18.13
CA PRO A 119 0.39 -10.45 19.50
C PRO A 119 1.07 -11.81 19.71
N PRO A 120 1.96 -11.91 20.71
CA PRO A 120 2.51 -13.19 21.13
C PRO A 120 1.41 -14.19 21.47
N SER A 121 1.48 -15.38 20.91
CA SER A 121 0.60 -16.50 21.18
C SER A 121 1.42 -17.78 21.34
N TRP A 122 0.95 -18.71 22.16
CA TRP A 122 1.63 -19.98 22.36
C TRP A 122 1.27 -20.95 21.23
N LYS A 123 2.27 -21.34 20.45
CA LYS A 123 2.18 -22.51 19.57
C LYS A 123 2.43 -23.81 20.36
N LYS A 124 3.33 -23.77 21.34
CA LYS A 124 3.50 -24.79 22.37
C LYS A 124 3.58 -24.11 23.74
N LYS A 125 2.58 -24.33 24.58
CA LYS A 125 2.57 -23.81 25.95
C LYS A 125 3.59 -24.60 26.79
N PRO A 126 4.31 -23.95 27.71
CA PRO A 126 5.06 -24.69 28.72
C PRO A 126 4.08 -25.46 29.61
N GLU A 127 4.43 -26.70 29.92
CA GLU A 127 3.64 -27.61 30.76
C GLU A 127 4.48 -28.08 31.95
N ASP A 128 3.80 -28.55 32.99
CA ASP A 128 4.47 -29.09 34.17
C ASP A 128 5.20 -30.38 33.82
N VAL A 129 6.47 -30.47 34.22
CA VAL A 129 7.30 -31.65 34.03
C VAL A 129 7.65 -32.24 35.39
N ARG A 130 7.36 -33.54 35.57
CA ARG A 130 7.78 -34.30 36.75
C ARG A 130 9.07 -35.05 36.43
N VAL A 131 10.09 -34.89 37.27
CA VAL A 131 11.40 -35.55 37.13
C VAL A 131 11.84 -36.11 38.48
N ASN A 132 12.71 -37.13 38.46
CA ASN A 132 13.29 -37.64 39.70
C ASN A 132 14.37 -36.70 40.21
N ILE A 133 14.72 -36.86 41.49
CA ILE A 133 15.82 -36.14 42.10
C ILE A 133 17.12 -36.52 41.39
N GLY A 134 17.87 -35.50 40.95
CA GLY A 134 19.11 -35.67 40.19
C GLY A 134 18.93 -35.64 38.68
N ASP A 135 17.70 -35.81 38.17
CA ASP A 135 17.42 -35.75 36.73
C ASP A 135 17.30 -34.30 36.23
N ARG A 136 17.58 -34.10 34.94
CA ARG A 136 17.43 -32.81 34.26
C ARG A 136 15.97 -32.60 33.83
N ALA A 137 15.35 -31.52 34.28
CA ALA A 137 14.07 -31.05 33.75
C ALA A 137 14.27 -30.17 32.49
N ILE A 138 13.51 -30.44 31.44
CA ILE A 138 13.46 -29.63 30.22
C ILE A 138 12.01 -29.16 30.04
N ILE A 139 11.78 -27.86 30.14
CA ILE A 139 10.46 -27.26 29.90
C ILE A 139 10.50 -26.59 28.53
N GLU A 140 9.75 -27.14 27.58
CA GLU A 140 9.70 -26.63 26.22
C GLU A 140 8.54 -25.66 26.04
N CYS A 141 8.77 -24.58 25.30
CA CYS A 141 7.70 -23.68 24.87
C CYS A 141 8.04 -23.10 23.49
N LEU A 142 7.00 -22.77 22.74
CA LEU A 142 7.12 -22.11 21.45
C LEU A 142 6.08 -21.00 21.38
N ALA A 143 6.55 -19.76 21.32
CA ALA A 143 5.72 -18.58 21.11
C ALA A 143 5.84 -18.10 19.66
N THR A 144 4.74 -17.66 19.09
CA THR A 144 4.64 -17.04 17.77
C THR A 144 4.09 -15.63 17.90
N GLY A 145 4.43 -14.74 16.97
CA GLY A 145 3.98 -13.35 16.98
C GLY A 145 4.76 -12.54 15.96
N SER A 146 4.26 -11.36 15.62
CA SER A 146 4.94 -10.37 14.78
C SER A 146 4.87 -9.02 15.49
N PRO A 147 6.00 -8.44 15.96
CA PRO A 147 7.36 -8.97 15.89
C PRO A 147 7.57 -10.28 16.66
N ALA A 148 8.66 -11.00 16.38
CA ALA A 148 8.98 -12.26 17.03
C ALA A 148 9.05 -12.08 18.57
N PRO A 149 8.31 -12.89 19.35
CA PRO A 149 8.23 -12.71 20.81
C PRO A 149 9.55 -13.09 21.50
N LYS A 150 9.88 -12.36 22.57
CA LYS A 150 11.00 -12.71 23.47
C LYS A 150 10.48 -13.52 24.66
N VAL A 151 10.96 -14.76 24.79
CA VAL A 151 10.60 -15.63 25.92
C VAL A 151 11.54 -15.36 27.10
N LYS A 152 10.97 -15.22 28.31
CA LYS A 152 11.72 -15.07 29.55
C LYS A 152 11.20 -16.07 30.59
N TRP A 153 12.12 -16.77 31.24
CA TRP A 153 11.82 -17.71 32.32
C TRP A 153 11.99 -17.03 33.67
N ARG A 154 11.06 -17.30 34.60
CA ARG A 154 11.20 -16.92 36.00
C ARG A 154 10.86 -18.12 36.87
N LYS A 155 11.75 -18.44 37.80
CA LYS A 155 11.48 -19.40 38.86
C LYS A 155 10.79 -18.63 39.99
N GLN A 156 9.55 -18.98 40.29
CA GLN A 156 8.92 -18.50 41.52
C GLN A 156 9.46 -19.36 42.66
N LEU A 157 10.20 -18.74 43.57
CA LEU A 157 10.47 -19.35 44.87
C LEU A 157 9.18 -19.19 45.67
N LYS A 158 8.62 -20.28 46.18
CA LYS A 158 7.60 -20.16 47.22
C LYS A 158 8.30 -19.57 48.44
N ASP A 159 7.74 -18.51 49.01
CA ASP A 159 8.17 -18.07 50.33
C ASP A 159 8.02 -19.25 51.29
N VAL A 160 9.08 -19.55 52.02
CA VAL A 160 9.06 -20.55 53.09
C VAL A 160 8.42 -19.83 54.27
N GLU A 161 7.18 -20.18 54.59
CA GLU A 161 6.51 -19.79 55.83
C GLU A 161 7.09 -20.56 57.02
#